data_AF-A0A6J7LLF4-F1
#
_entry.id   AF-A0A6J7LLF4-F1
#
_cell.length_a   1.000
_cell.length_b   1.000
_cell.length_c   1.000
_cell.angle_alpha   90.00
_cell.angle_beta   90.00
_cell.angle_gamma   90.00
#
_symmetry.space_group_name_H-M   'P 1'
#
loop_
_entity.id
_entity.type
_entity.pdbx_description
1 polymer ?
#
loop_
_entity_poly.entity_id
_entity_poly.type
_entity_poly.pdbx_seq_one_letter_code
_entity_poly.pdbx_strand_id
1 'polypeptide(L)'
;MPSSANTRRFLASAIAVSMIAGAAAMLTAPAANAAPSADKKAATTLVLYAENRGIARIENNAPGPDNSDLVHRELALSYTLKGPVIGVAYSQAEIVAYNPVAKTDIRRVDIENQLPGGWMFIAGMSKLAIGSLPQPGWTDTYAVIGGTGKYAGARGTERLTLLEDGTTYKVVITLLPR
;
A
#
# COMPACT_ATOMS: atom_id res chain seq x y z
N MET A 1 39.82 43.39 54.70
CA MET A 1 39.28 43.72 56.04
C MET A 1 37.84 43.22 56.13
N PRO A 2 37.38 42.78 57.31
CA PRO A 2 36.78 41.45 57.52
C PRO A 2 35.26 41.47 57.83
N SER A 3 34.75 40.31 58.27
CA SER A 3 33.55 40.10 59.12
C SER A 3 32.27 39.72 58.36
N SER A 4 31.51 38.67 58.71
CA SER A 4 31.52 37.76 59.87
C SER A 4 30.78 36.47 59.52
N ALA A 5 31.28 35.38 60.11
CA ALA A 5 30.59 34.12 60.27
C ALA A 5 29.26 34.27 61.06
N ASN A 6 28.31 33.37 60.80
CA ASN A 6 27.47 32.86 61.88
C ASN A 6 27.05 31.42 61.62
N THR A 7 27.73 30.54 62.34
CA THR A 7 27.42 29.14 62.60
C THR A 7 26.27 29.06 63.60
N ARG A 8 25.19 28.33 63.32
CA ARG A 8 24.41 27.63 64.36
C ARG A 8 23.91 26.27 63.87
N ARG A 9 24.37 25.25 64.57
CA ARG A 9 23.90 23.85 64.60
C ARG A 9 22.51 23.77 65.23
N PHE A 10 21.72 22.76 64.87
CA PHE A 10 20.88 21.87 65.72
C PHE A 10 20.07 20.97 64.74
N LEU A 11 20.43 19.69 64.53
CA LEU A 11 19.92 18.49 65.22
C LEU A 11 18.38 18.40 65.26
N ALA A 12 17.80 17.49 64.46
CA ALA A 12 16.90 16.44 64.95
C ALA A 12 16.50 15.50 63.81
N SER A 13 16.78 14.22 64.03
CA SER A 13 16.37 13.09 63.24
C SER A 13 14.84 12.96 63.16
N ALA A 14 14.31 12.66 61.97
CA ALA A 14 13.05 11.94 61.83
C ALA A 14 13.20 10.95 60.67
N ILE A 15 13.40 9.69 61.04
CA ILE A 15 13.32 8.53 60.17
C ILE A 15 11.85 8.38 59.78
N ALA A 16 11.52 8.58 58.51
CA ALA A 16 10.26 8.14 57.92
C ALA A 16 10.58 7.14 56.82
N VAL A 17 10.59 5.86 57.20
CA VAL A 17 10.60 4.73 56.27
C VAL A 17 9.20 4.67 55.65
N SER A 18 9.04 5.25 54.48
CA SER A 18 7.86 5.02 53.64
C SER A 18 8.20 3.90 52.66
N MET A 19 7.81 2.68 53.03
CA MET A 19 7.73 1.54 52.12
C MET A 19 6.68 1.85 51.05
N ILE A 20 7.12 2.29 49.88
CA ILE A 20 6.29 2.27 48.67
C ILE A 20 6.47 0.89 48.05
N ALA A 21 5.52 0.01 48.33
CA ALA A 21 5.29 -1.20 47.57
C ALA A 21 4.89 -0.78 46.14
N GLY A 22 5.89 -0.64 45.27
CA GLY A 22 5.68 -0.47 43.84
C GLY A 22 5.15 -1.77 43.28
N ALA A 23 3.83 -1.84 43.08
CA ALA A 23 3.19 -2.92 42.34
C ALA A 23 3.86 -3.04 40.97
N ALA A 24 4.54 -4.16 40.75
CA ALA A 24 4.98 -4.56 39.42
C ALA A 24 3.73 -4.82 38.59
N ALA A 25 3.26 -3.79 37.87
CA ALA A 25 2.25 -3.93 36.86
C ALA A 25 2.82 -4.86 35.78
N MET A 26 2.40 -6.13 35.82
CA MET A 26 2.57 -7.04 34.70
C MET A 26 1.87 -6.42 33.50
N LEU A 27 2.64 -5.76 32.65
CA LEU A 27 2.23 -5.41 31.30
C LEU A 27 2.03 -6.72 30.55
N THR A 28 0.81 -7.26 30.62
CA THR A 28 0.36 -8.25 29.65
C THR A 28 0.38 -7.57 28.29
N ALA A 29 1.45 -7.77 27.52
CA ALA A 29 1.47 -7.41 26.12
C ALA A 29 0.22 -8.04 25.48
N PRO A 30 -0.60 -7.29 24.74
CA PRO A 30 -1.69 -7.90 23.99
C PRO A 30 -1.07 -8.95 23.10
N ALA A 31 -1.59 -10.18 23.20
CA ALA A 31 -1.22 -11.27 22.32
C ALA A 31 -1.26 -10.72 20.89
N ALA A 32 -0.12 -10.79 20.19
CA ALA A 32 -0.08 -10.54 18.78
C ALA A 32 -1.17 -11.44 18.16
N ASN A 33 -2.22 -10.83 17.64
CA ASN A 33 -3.22 -11.54 16.86
C ASN A 33 -2.49 -12.09 15.64
N ALA A 34 -1.97 -13.31 15.76
CA ALA A 34 -1.54 -14.09 14.61
C ALA A 34 -2.74 -14.07 13.67
N ALA A 35 -2.53 -13.56 12.45
CA ALA A 35 -3.55 -13.59 11.42
C ALA A 35 -4.13 -15.02 11.36
N PRO A 36 -5.46 -15.18 11.27
CA PRO A 36 -6.10 -16.50 11.28
C PRO A 36 -5.37 -17.43 10.32
N SER A 37 -4.99 -18.63 10.79
CA SER A 37 -4.32 -19.60 9.94
C SER A 37 -5.22 -19.90 8.75
N ALA A 38 -4.78 -19.54 7.55
CA ALA A 38 -5.51 -19.80 6.32
C ALA A 38 -5.76 -21.31 6.21
N ASP A 39 -7.05 -21.68 6.17
CA ASP A 39 -7.48 -23.04 5.85
C ASP A 39 -6.77 -23.52 4.57
N LYS A 40 -6.28 -24.76 4.59
CA LYS A 40 -5.40 -25.38 3.58
C LYS A 40 -6.07 -25.66 2.22
N LYS A 41 -6.88 -24.75 1.70
CA LYS A 41 -7.24 -24.76 0.27
C LYS A 41 -6.08 -24.12 -0.51
N ALA A 42 -5.82 -24.61 -1.72
CA ALA A 42 -4.75 -24.05 -2.55
C ALA A 42 -5.13 -22.65 -3.05
N ALA A 43 -4.17 -21.74 -3.11
CA ALA A 43 -4.34 -20.45 -3.77
C ALA A 43 -4.70 -20.65 -5.25
N THR A 44 -5.51 -19.76 -5.81
CA THR A 44 -5.87 -19.78 -7.23
C THR A 44 -5.07 -18.71 -7.97
N THR A 45 -4.36 -19.10 -9.03
CA THR A 45 -3.62 -18.15 -9.89
C THR A 45 -4.37 -17.91 -11.19
N LEU A 46 -4.52 -16.63 -11.53
CA LEU A 46 -5.08 -16.15 -12.79
C LEU A 46 -4.02 -15.30 -13.50
N VAL A 47 -3.78 -15.59 -14.79
CA VAL A 47 -2.89 -14.80 -15.63
C VAL A 47 -3.72 -14.09 -16.68
N LEU A 48 -3.55 -12.78 -16.76
CA LEU A 48 -4.19 -11.92 -17.75
C LEU A 48 -3.14 -11.07 -18.46
N TYR A 49 -3.53 -10.53 -19.60
CA TYR A 49 -2.79 -9.50 -20.33
C TYR A 49 -3.70 -8.29 -20.44
N ALA A 50 -3.23 -7.17 -19.89
CA ALA A 50 -3.95 -5.90 -19.82
C ALA A 50 -3.29 -4.90 -20.77
N GLU A 51 -3.86 -4.71 -21.95
CA GLU A 51 -3.37 -3.77 -22.97
C GLU A 51 -3.94 -2.38 -22.71
N ASN A 52 -3.06 -1.39 -22.57
CA ASN A 52 -3.46 0.00 -22.38
C ASN A 52 -4.05 0.60 -23.66
N ARG A 53 -5.35 0.92 -23.61
CA ARG A 53 -6.13 1.47 -24.73
C ARG A 53 -6.23 3.00 -24.70
N GLY A 54 -5.84 3.62 -23.58
CA GLY A 54 -5.88 5.08 -23.43
C GLY A 54 -5.33 5.52 -22.09
N ILE A 55 -4.64 6.66 -22.10
CA ILE A 55 -4.15 7.34 -20.90
C ILE A 55 -4.78 8.73 -20.87
N ALA A 56 -5.50 9.04 -19.79
CA ALA A 56 -5.89 10.41 -19.47
C ALA A 56 -5.07 10.87 -18.27
N ARG A 57 -4.23 11.90 -18.47
CA ARG A 57 -3.62 12.64 -17.38
C ARG A 57 -4.52 13.81 -17.03
N ILE A 58 -4.89 13.92 -15.76
CA ILE A 58 -5.65 15.05 -15.24
C ILE A 58 -4.71 15.76 -14.28
N GLU A 59 -4.19 16.89 -14.73
CA GLU A 59 -3.23 17.73 -14.00
C GLU A 59 -3.98 18.88 -13.31
N ASN A 60 -3.55 19.27 -12.11
CA ASN A 60 -4.25 20.27 -11.29
C ASN A 60 -4.00 21.75 -11.71
N ASN A 61 -3.47 21.98 -12.92
CA ASN A 61 -3.07 23.28 -13.50
C ASN A 61 -1.84 23.96 -12.90
N ALA A 62 -1.08 23.33 -11.99
CA ALA A 62 0.26 23.78 -11.63
C ALA A 62 1.30 23.31 -12.68
N PRO A 63 2.32 24.10 -13.02
CA PRO A 63 3.40 23.62 -13.88
C PRO A 63 4.21 22.50 -13.22
N GLY A 64 4.23 21.33 -13.86
CA GLY A 64 4.98 20.16 -13.41
C GLY A 64 4.20 19.24 -12.48
N PRO A 65 4.74 18.06 -12.11
CA PRO A 65 4.02 17.09 -11.29
C PRO A 65 3.75 17.63 -9.90
N ASP A 66 2.49 17.57 -9.47
CA ASP A 66 2.04 17.97 -8.13
C ASP A 66 1.28 16.84 -7.43
N ASN A 67 1.14 16.97 -6.12
CA ASN A 67 0.20 16.15 -5.37
C ASN A 67 -1.21 16.30 -5.96
N SER A 68 -1.95 15.20 -5.94
CA SER A 68 -3.28 15.06 -6.54
C SER A 68 -3.32 15.04 -8.07
N ASP A 69 -2.18 15.04 -8.77
CA ASP A 69 -2.18 14.68 -10.19
C ASP A 69 -2.66 13.24 -10.36
N LEU A 70 -3.55 13.04 -11.35
CA LEU A 70 -4.20 11.77 -11.62
C LEU A 70 -3.77 11.23 -12.98
N VAL A 71 -3.55 9.92 -13.02
CA VAL A 71 -3.38 9.16 -14.25
C VAL A 71 -4.46 8.10 -14.32
N HIS A 72 -5.38 8.23 -15.26
CA HIS A 72 -6.42 7.25 -15.54
C HIS A 72 -6.04 6.40 -16.76
N ARG A 73 -6.38 5.11 -16.71
CA ARG A 73 -6.23 4.22 -17.85
C ARG A 73 -7.45 3.33 -18.01
N GLU A 74 -7.78 3.06 -19.26
CA GLU A 74 -8.63 1.95 -19.66
C GLU A 74 -7.73 0.85 -20.26
N LEU A 75 -7.91 -0.38 -19.79
CA LEU A 75 -7.09 -1.52 -20.16
C LEU A 75 -8.01 -2.62 -20.72
N ALA A 76 -7.71 -3.14 -21.91
CA ALA A 76 -8.38 -4.32 -22.45
C ALA A 76 -7.76 -5.58 -21.84
N LEU A 77 -8.58 -6.43 -21.23
CA LEU A 77 -8.12 -7.67 -20.58
C LEU A 77 -8.28 -8.87 -21.53
N SER A 78 -7.28 -9.76 -21.55
CA SER A 78 -7.29 -11.02 -22.33
C SER A 78 -6.58 -12.14 -21.56
N TYR A 79 -6.90 -13.41 -21.84
CA TYR A 79 -6.21 -14.56 -21.22
C TYR A 79 -4.85 -14.87 -21.84
N THR A 80 -4.64 -14.48 -23.09
CA THR A 80 -3.40 -14.69 -23.84
C THR A 80 -2.93 -13.37 -24.43
N LEU A 81 -1.62 -13.22 -24.60
CA LEU A 81 -1.05 -12.01 -25.18
C LEU A 81 -1.65 -11.76 -26.58
N LYS A 82 -2.25 -10.59 -26.77
CA LYS A 82 -2.97 -10.20 -28.01
C LYS A 82 -4.15 -11.13 -28.37
N GLY A 83 -4.68 -11.84 -27.37
CA GLY A 83 -5.86 -12.68 -27.53
C GLY A 83 -7.18 -11.88 -27.58
N PRO A 84 -8.32 -12.58 -27.69
CA PRO A 84 -9.63 -11.95 -27.60
C PRO A 84 -9.81 -11.20 -26.27
N VAL A 85 -10.43 -10.02 -26.34
CA VAL A 85 -10.78 -9.23 -25.15
C VAL A 85 -11.90 -9.93 -24.41
N ILE A 86 -11.70 -10.15 -23.11
CA ILE A 86 -12.64 -10.84 -22.21
C ILE A 86 -13.24 -9.89 -21.17
N GLY A 87 -12.73 -8.67 -21.07
CA GLY A 87 -13.08 -7.73 -20.03
C GLY A 87 -12.33 -6.42 -20.17
N VAL A 88 -12.59 -5.52 -19.25
CA VAL A 88 -11.97 -4.19 -19.19
C VAL A 88 -11.46 -3.97 -17.78
N ALA A 89 -10.36 -3.24 -17.64
CA ALA A 89 -9.96 -2.69 -16.37
C ALA A 89 -9.85 -1.18 -16.41
N TYR A 90 -10.28 -0.55 -15.34
CA TYR A 90 -10.08 0.88 -15.11
C TYR A 90 -9.06 1.03 -13.99
N SER A 91 -8.01 1.83 -14.23
CA SER A 91 -7.03 2.17 -13.21
C SER A 91 -6.98 3.66 -12.98
N GLN A 92 -6.82 4.06 -11.73
CA GLN A 92 -6.51 5.42 -11.32
C GLN A 92 -5.23 5.38 -10.48
N ALA A 93 -4.28 6.26 -10.78
CA ALA A 93 -3.09 6.49 -9.97
C ALA A 93 -3.00 7.97 -9.59
N GLU A 94 -3.02 8.27 -8.29
CA GLU A 94 -2.94 9.63 -7.74
C GLU A 94 -1.59 9.85 -7.07
N ILE A 95 -0.88 10.94 -7.37
CA ILE A 95 0.32 11.32 -6.62
C ILE A 95 -0.08 11.77 -5.21
N VAL A 96 0.29 11.00 -4.19
CA VAL A 96 -0.05 11.29 -2.78
C VAL A 96 1.16 11.71 -1.95
N ALA A 97 2.37 11.48 -2.46
CA ALA A 97 3.58 12.05 -1.88
C ALA A 97 4.63 12.32 -2.95
N TYR A 98 5.34 13.41 -2.77
CA TYR A 98 6.35 13.90 -3.69
C TYR A 98 7.69 14.05 -2.96
N ASN A 99 8.76 13.42 -3.46
CA ASN A 99 10.11 13.52 -2.89
C ASN A 99 11.11 14.07 -3.92
N PRO A 100 11.42 15.38 -3.91
CA PRO A 100 12.31 16.00 -4.88
C PRO A 100 13.77 15.58 -4.72
N VAL A 101 14.20 15.25 -3.49
CA VAL A 101 15.58 14.82 -3.20
C VAL A 101 15.84 13.43 -3.79
N ALA A 102 14.92 12.49 -3.59
CA ALA A 102 15.00 11.15 -4.15
C ALA A 102 14.58 11.09 -5.63
N LYS A 103 14.03 12.18 -6.17
CA LYS A 103 13.45 12.28 -7.51
C LYS A 103 12.34 11.26 -7.78
N THR A 104 11.54 10.96 -6.76
CA THR A 104 10.44 9.99 -6.86
C THR A 104 9.12 10.54 -6.36
N ASP A 105 8.03 10.10 -6.98
CA ASP A 105 6.68 10.26 -6.46
C ASP A 105 6.14 8.90 -5.96
N ILE A 106 5.20 8.98 -5.02
CA ILE A 106 4.44 7.86 -4.51
C ILE A 106 3.00 8.04 -4.96
N ARG A 107 2.44 7.00 -5.58
CA ARG A 107 1.09 7.04 -6.12
C ARG A 107 0.19 6.06 -5.40
N ARG A 108 -0.98 6.50 -4.96
CA ARG A 108 -2.07 5.59 -4.59
C ARG A 108 -2.70 5.06 -5.87
N VAL A 109 -2.84 3.74 -5.97
CA VAL A 109 -3.35 3.07 -7.15
C VAL A 109 -4.59 2.28 -6.78
N ASP A 110 -5.67 2.51 -7.54
CA ASP A 110 -6.90 1.73 -7.50
C ASP A 110 -7.14 1.13 -8.89
N ILE A 111 -7.48 -0.16 -8.95
CA ILE A 111 -7.79 -0.87 -10.19
C ILE A 111 -9.08 -1.66 -10.00
N GLU A 112 -9.98 -1.53 -10.97
CA GLU A 112 -11.18 -2.33 -11.09
C GLU A 112 -11.06 -3.22 -12.32
N ASN A 113 -10.96 -4.54 -12.12
CA ASN A 113 -10.97 -5.51 -13.21
C ASN A 113 -12.39 -6.04 -13.40
N GLN A 114 -13.02 -5.72 -14.53
CA GLN A 114 -14.33 -6.26 -14.92
C GLN A 114 -14.15 -7.48 -15.82
N LEU A 115 -14.46 -8.66 -15.30
CA LEU A 115 -14.27 -9.95 -15.97
C LEU A 115 -15.59 -10.73 -16.09
N PRO A 116 -15.62 -11.80 -16.91
CA PRO A 116 -16.79 -12.67 -16.97
C PRO A 116 -17.10 -13.26 -15.59
N GLY A 117 -18.33 -13.01 -15.13
CA GLY A 117 -18.83 -13.50 -13.85
C GLY A 117 -18.61 -12.58 -12.65
N GLY A 118 -17.98 -11.41 -12.81
CA GLY A 118 -17.92 -10.39 -11.75
C GLY A 118 -16.69 -9.48 -11.83
N TRP A 119 -16.56 -8.62 -10.84
CA TRP A 119 -15.49 -7.61 -10.77
C TRP A 119 -14.50 -7.94 -9.64
N MET A 120 -13.25 -7.50 -9.78
CA MET A 120 -12.26 -7.49 -8.70
C MET A 120 -11.82 -6.07 -8.43
N PHE A 121 -11.64 -5.76 -7.15
CA PHE A 121 -11.14 -4.47 -6.68
C PHE A 121 -9.73 -4.66 -6.12
N ILE A 122 -8.80 -3.83 -6.60
CA ILE A 122 -7.39 -3.91 -6.28
C ILE A 122 -6.93 -2.52 -5.84
N ALA A 123 -6.12 -2.46 -4.78
CA ALA A 123 -5.57 -1.21 -4.28
C ALA A 123 -4.11 -1.40 -3.84
N GLY A 124 -3.31 -0.35 -3.98
CA GLY A 124 -1.91 -0.37 -3.61
C GLY A 124 -1.22 0.98 -3.74
N MET A 125 0.11 0.94 -3.65
CA MET A 125 0.97 2.11 -3.80
C MET A 125 2.07 1.81 -4.80
N SER A 126 2.36 2.74 -5.69
CA SER A 126 3.51 2.68 -6.59
C SER A 126 4.54 3.72 -6.24
N LYS A 127 5.82 3.43 -6.51
CA LYS A 127 6.91 4.40 -6.49
C LYS A 127 7.48 4.55 -7.89
N LEU A 128 7.46 5.76 -8.42
CA LEU A 128 7.95 6.08 -9.76
C LEU A 128 8.90 7.27 -9.72
N ALA A 129 9.66 7.47 -10.80
CA ALA A 129 10.35 8.73 -11.00
C ALA A 129 9.33 9.84 -11.22
N ILE A 130 9.63 11.04 -10.71
CA ILE A 130 8.73 12.19 -10.77
C ILE A 130 8.23 12.42 -12.21
N GLY A 131 6.91 12.46 -12.38
CA GLY A 131 6.23 12.74 -13.64
C GLY A 131 6.34 11.63 -14.70
N SER A 132 7.05 10.54 -14.38
CA SER A 132 7.27 9.45 -15.32
C SER A 132 6.04 8.54 -15.42
N LEU A 133 5.98 7.76 -16.50
CA LEU A 133 5.14 6.57 -16.59
C LEU A 133 6.01 5.33 -16.39
N PRO A 134 5.42 4.18 -16.00
CA PRO A 134 6.09 2.88 -16.09
C PRO A 134 6.75 2.69 -17.46
N GLN A 135 7.93 2.09 -17.46
CA GLN A 135 8.69 1.71 -18.67
C GLN A 135 8.72 0.18 -18.79
N PRO A 136 9.00 -0.39 -19.97
CA PRO A 136 9.18 -1.84 -20.13
C PRO A 136 10.05 -2.46 -19.02
N GLY A 137 9.62 -3.61 -18.51
CA GLY A 137 10.25 -4.30 -17.39
C GLY A 137 9.83 -3.78 -16.01
N TRP A 138 9.12 -2.64 -15.92
CA TRP A 138 8.57 -2.16 -14.67
C TRP A 138 7.59 -3.17 -14.07
N THR A 139 7.62 -3.32 -12.75
CA THR A 139 6.77 -4.26 -12.02
C THR A 139 6.31 -3.66 -10.69
N ASP A 140 5.10 -4.02 -10.28
CA ASP A 140 4.55 -3.67 -8.98
C ASP A 140 3.60 -4.76 -8.48
N THR A 141 3.25 -4.73 -7.20
CA THR A 141 2.32 -5.68 -6.57
C THR A 141 1.34 -4.97 -5.67
N TYR A 142 0.06 -5.23 -5.89
CA TYR A 142 -1.06 -4.62 -5.19
C TYR A 142 -1.89 -5.67 -4.46
N ALA A 143 -2.71 -5.23 -3.52
CA ALA A 143 -3.64 -6.09 -2.81
C ALA A 143 -4.95 -6.20 -3.59
N VAL A 144 -5.42 -7.44 -3.82
CA VAL A 144 -6.82 -7.69 -4.17
C VAL A 144 -7.62 -7.59 -2.88
N ILE A 145 -8.51 -6.60 -2.80
CA ILE A 145 -9.25 -6.26 -1.58
C ILE A 145 -10.71 -6.71 -1.60
N GLY A 146 -11.22 -7.13 -2.75
CA GLY A 146 -12.58 -7.61 -2.86
C GLY A 146 -13.00 -7.94 -4.29
N GLY A 147 -14.28 -8.25 -4.44
CA GLY A 147 -14.89 -8.47 -5.74
C GLY A 147 -16.39 -8.75 -5.65
N THR A 148 -17.02 -8.96 -6.80
CA THR A 148 -18.45 -9.26 -6.95
C THR A 148 -18.65 -10.59 -7.68
N GLY A 149 -19.87 -11.13 -7.66
CA GLY A 149 -20.22 -12.36 -8.39
C GLY A 149 -19.30 -13.55 -8.07
N LYS A 150 -18.71 -14.16 -9.10
CA LYS A 150 -17.73 -15.25 -8.95
C LYS A 150 -16.53 -14.84 -8.10
N TYR A 151 -16.21 -13.55 -8.02
CA TYR A 151 -15.09 -13.00 -7.24
C TYR A 151 -15.52 -12.42 -5.89
N ALA A 152 -16.76 -12.63 -5.44
CA ALA A 152 -17.23 -12.18 -4.12
C ALA A 152 -16.29 -12.65 -2.99
N GLY A 153 -15.83 -11.69 -2.16
CA GLY A 153 -14.91 -11.97 -1.06
C GLY A 153 -13.47 -12.34 -1.49
N ALA A 154 -13.10 -12.11 -2.76
CA ALA A 154 -11.72 -12.30 -3.23
C ALA A 154 -10.74 -11.47 -2.41
N ARG A 155 -9.63 -12.10 -2.02
CA ARG A 155 -8.50 -11.49 -1.32
C ARG A 155 -7.22 -12.07 -1.89
N GLY A 156 -6.14 -11.29 -1.93
CA GLY A 156 -4.87 -11.78 -2.44
C GLY A 156 -4.01 -10.67 -3.03
N THR A 157 -3.26 -10.99 -4.09
CA THR A 157 -2.32 -10.05 -4.71
C THR A 157 -2.47 -10.02 -6.21
N GLU A 158 -2.28 -8.84 -6.80
CA GLU A 158 -2.09 -8.66 -8.23
C GLU A 158 -0.67 -8.16 -8.49
N ARG A 159 0.10 -8.89 -9.29
CA ARG A 159 1.41 -8.45 -9.77
C ARG A 159 1.29 -7.98 -11.22
N LEU A 160 1.74 -6.76 -11.49
CA LEU A 160 1.86 -6.21 -12.83
C LEU A 160 3.31 -6.28 -13.31
N THR A 161 3.48 -6.52 -14.60
CA THR A 161 4.76 -6.36 -15.30
C THR A 161 4.50 -5.73 -16.67
N LEU A 162 5.02 -4.53 -16.93
CA LEU A 162 4.93 -3.89 -18.23
C LEU A 162 5.85 -4.62 -19.21
N LEU A 163 5.30 -5.09 -20.32
CA LEU A 163 6.00 -5.84 -21.34
C LEU A 163 6.84 -4.92 -22.24
N GLU A 164 7.69 -5.54 -23.07
CA GLU A 164 8.58 -4.87 -24.03
C GLU A 164 7.85 -4.00 -25.05
N ASP A 165 6.56 -4.25 -25.32
CA ASP A 165 5.76 -3.39 -26.20
C ASP A 165 5.42 -2.03 -25.59
N GLY A 166 5.68 -1.84 -24.29
CA GLY A 166 5.45 -0.58 -23.58
C GLY A 166 3.97 -0.23 -23.35
N THR A 167 3.05 -1.10 -23.76
CA THR A 167 1.60 -0.85 -23.66
C THR A 167 0.83 -1.98 -22.99
N THR A 168 1.38 -3.19 -22.94
CA THR A 168 0.71 -4.35 -22.34
C THR A 168 1.32 -4.71 -21.01
N TYR A 169 0.49 -4.92 -19.99
CA TYR A 169 0.91 -5.50 -18.72
C TYR A 169 0.60 -7.00 -18.71
N LYS A 170 1.56 -7.83 -18.30
CA LYS A 170 1.26 -9.17 -17.78
C LYS A 170 0.78 -9.01 -16.34
N VAL A 171 -0.41 -9.52 -16.08
CA VAL A 171 -1.08 -9.44 -14.79
C VAL A 171 -1.15 -10.85 -14.20
N VAL A 172 -0.58 -11.03 -13.01
CA VAL A 172 -0.64 -12.29 -12.27
C VAL A 172 -1.39 -12.07 -10.97
N ILE A 173 -2.61 -12.57 -10.91
CA ILE A 173 -3.48 -12.46 -9.75
C ILE A 173 -3.41 -13.78 -8.99
N THR A 174 -3.05 -13.72 -7.71
CA THR A 174 -3.06 -14.87 -6.79
C THR A 174 -4.13 -14.62 -5.74
N LEU A 175 -5.20 -15.40 -5.80
CA LEU A 175 -6.31 -15.33 -4.85
C LEU A 175 -6.08 -16.32 -3.71
N LEU A 176 -6.18 -15.81 -2.49
CA LEU A 176 -6.19 -16.61 -1.28
C LEU A 176 -7.49 -17.45 -1.22
N PRO A 177 -7.45 -18.58 -0.52
CA PRO A 177 -8.65 -19.35 -0.30
C PRO A 177 -9.72 -18.59 0.46
N ARG A 178 -10.97 -18.96 0.18
CA ARG A 178 -12.16 -18.51 0.92
C ARG A 178 -12.49 -19.46 2.06
#